data_AF-A0A1F8TK09-F1
#
_entry.id   AF-A0A1F8TK09-F1
#
_cell.length_a   1.000
_cell.length_b   1.000
_cell.length_c   1.000
_cell.angle_alpha   90.00
_cell.angle_beta   90.00
_cell.angle_gamma   90.00
#
_symmetry.space_group_name_H-M   'P 1'
#
loop_
_entity.id
_entity.type
_entity.pdbx_description
1 polymer ?
#
loop_
_entity_poly.entity_id
_entity_poly.type
_entity_poly.pdbx_seq_one_letter_code
_entity_poly.pdbx_strand_id
1 'polypeptide(L)'
;MCGQCVLHETGMTCPMTCPKEMRNGPCGGVRPDGMCEVLPEMPCVWVQAWERSERMPVYGRAILEILPPVDRRLKDSSAWINEINGVGDGTPIGWRA
;
A
#
# COMPACT_ATOMS: atom_id res chain seq x y z
N MET A 1 3.30 7.84 -10.90
CA MET A 1 2.43 6.88 -10.18
C MET A 1 3.08 5.49 -10.19
N CYS A 2 2.82 4.59 -9.24
CA CYS A 2 3.52 3.29 -9.20
C CYS A 2 3.01 2.25 -10.22
N GLY A 3 1.84 2.47 -10.82
CA GLY A 3 1.26 1.57 -11.83
C GLY A 3 0.53 0.34 -11.29
N GLN A 4 0.38 0.18 -9.98
CA GLN A 4 -0.37 -0.93 -9.36
C GLN A 4 -1.29 -0.39 -8.27
N CYS A 5 -2.58 -0.69 -8.35
CA CYS A 5 -3.56 -0.29 -7.34
C CYS A 5 -3.57 -1.32 -6.19
N VAL A 6 -3.58 -0.85 -4.95
CA VAL A 6 -3.76 -1.71 -3.76
C VAL A 6 -4.66 -1.04 -2.71
N LEU A 7 -5.58 -0.18 -3.18
CA LEU A 7 -6.39 0.64 -2.29
C LEU A 7 -7.36 -0.20 -1.46
N HIS A 8 -7.91 -1.27 -2.03
CA HIS A 8 -8.91 -2.07 -1.35
C HIS A 8 -8.31 -2.87 -0.18
N GLU A 9 -7.03 -3.23 -0.29
CA GLU A 9 -6.26 -3.93 0.73
C GLU A 9 -5.71 -2.98 1.80
N THR A 10 -5.47 -1.71 1.45
CA THR A 10 -4.79 -0.74 2.34
C THR A 10 -5.71 0.33 2.92
N GLY A 11 -6.96 -0.03 3.24
CA GLY A 11 -7.88 0.92 3.88
C GLY A 11 -8.17 2.16 3.01
N MET A 12 -8.25 1.98 1.70
CA MET A 12 -8.36 3.05 0.69
C MET A 12 -7.27 4.11 0.80
N THR A 13 -6.06 3.71 1.22
CA THR A 13 -4.93 4.60 1.44
C THR A 13 -3.71 4.11 0.68
N CYS A 14 -3.31 4.83 -0.37
CA CYS A 14 -2.19 4.40 -1.22
C CYS A 14 -0.87 4.35 -0.42
N PRO A 15 -0.23 3.18 -0.21
CA PRO A 15 1.02 3.09 0.55
C PRO A 15 2.20 3.79 -0.14
N MET A 16 2.08 4.02 -1.45
CA MET A 16 3.11 4.68 -2.25
C MET A 16 3.15 6.21 -2.08
N THR A 17 2.23 6.80 -1.32
CA THR A 17 2.35 8.20 -0.88
C THR A 17 3.26 8.36 0.33
N CYS A 18 3.66 7.24 0.97
CA CYS A 18 4.69 7.24 2.00
C CYS A 18 6.03 7.65 1.37
N PRO A 19 6.82 8.55 2.00
CA PRO A 19 8.15 8.94 1.50
C PRO A 19 9.13 7.77 1.32
N LYS A 20 8.88 6.66 2.04
CA LYS A 20 9.68 5.43 1.96
C LYS A 20 9.14 4.42 0.95
N GLU A 21 7.99 4.69 0.32
CA GLU A 21 7.34 3.81 -0.66
C GLU A 21 7.15 2.35 -0.15
N MET A 22 6.91 2.19 1.16
CA MET A 22 6.74 0.90 1.83
C MET A 22 5.37 0.30 1.55
N ARG A 23 5.34 -0.77 0.75
CA ARG A 23 4.10 -1.45 0.34
C ARG A 23 3.44 -2.31 1.42
N ASN A 24 4.22 -2.83 2.39
CA ASN A 24 3.70 -3.69 3.45
C ASN A 24 4.11 -3.14 4.82
N GLY A 25 3.12 -2.73 5.61
CA GLY A 25 3.26 -2.30 7.00
C GLY A 25 3.97 -0.97 7.26
N PRO A 26 3.84 -0.43 8.49
CA PRO A 26 4.58 0.75 8.92
C PRO A 26 6.08 0.48 8.96
N CYS A 27 6.89 1.53 8.76
CA CYS A 27 8.36 1.44 8.75
C CYS A 27 9.02 1.29 10.12
N GLY A 28 8.25 1.10 11.20
CA GLY A 28 8.74 1.18 12.58
C GLY A 28 9.02 2.61 13.06
N GLY A 29 9.30 3.55 12.15
CA GLY A 29 9.43 4.98 12.43
C GLY A 29 8.09 5.73 12.50
N VAL A 30 7.07 5.15 13.12
CA VAL A 30 5.82 5.89 13.42
C VAL A 30 6.06 6.64 14.72
N ARG A 31 5.86 7.97 14.72
CA ARG A 31 6.00 8.77 15.93
C ARG A 31 4.87 8.47 16.92
N PRO A 32 5.05 8.72 18.23
CA PRO A 32 4.03 8.45 19.23
C PRO A 32 2.69 9.16 19.01
N ASP A 33 2.70 10.26 18.26
CA ASP A 33 1.52 11.05 17.86
C ASP A 33 0.87 10.55 16.54
N GLY A 34 1.34 9.43 15.99
CA GLY A 34 0.85 8.86 14.72
C GLY A 34 1.46 9.49 13.46
N MET A 35 2.41 10.42 13.60
CA MET A 35 3.02 11.13 12.48
C MET A 35 4.21 10.36 11.87
N CYS A 36 4.61 10.74 10.65
CA CYS A 36 5.74 10.13 9.95
C CYS A 36 7.09 10.52 10.58
N GLU A 37 8.03 9.58 10.70
CA GLU A 37 9.41 9.86 11.12
C GLU A 37 10.10 10.89 10.23
N VAL A 38 9.99 10.73 8.90
CA VAL A 38 10.75 11.52 7.91
C VAL A 38 10.12 12.89 7.67
N LEU A 39 8.78 12.96 7.63
CA LEU A 39 8.02 14.19 7.42
C LEU A 39 7.09 14.42 8.65
N PRO A 40 7.56 15.13 9.69
CA PRO A 40 6.83 15.32 10.95
C PRO A 40 5.40 15.86 10.80
N GLU A 41 5.15 16.67 9.78
CA GLU A 41 3.87 17.31 9.49
C GLU A 41 2.87 16.42 8.75
N MET A 42 3.32 15.24 8.31
CA MET A 42 2.50 14.27 7.58
C MET A 42 2.06 13.13 8.52
N PRO A 43 0.75 12.81 8.61
CA PRO A 43 0.31 11.64 9.35
C PRO A 43 0.82 10.35 8.68
N CYS A 44 1.19 9.35 9.47
CA CYS A 44 1.69 8.09 8.93
C CYS A 44 0.64 7.42 8.03
N VAL A 45 1.04 7.10 6.80
CA VAL A 45 0.17 6.45 5.80
C VAL A 45 -0.41 5.12 6.31
N TRP A 46 0.37 4.34 7.06
CA TRP A 46 -0.08 3.05 7.59
C TRP A 46 -0.98 3.15 8.82
N VAL A 47 -0.84 4.20 9.62
CA VAL A 47 -1.82 4.50 10.69
C VAL A 47 -3.16 4.84 10.04
N GLN A 48 -3.18 5.71 9.03
CA GLN A 48 -4.40 6.03 8.29
C GLN A 48 -5.02 4.80 7.61
N ALA A 49 -4.20 3.96 6.97
CA ALA A 49 -4.65 2.73 6.34
C ALA A 49 -5.36 1.81 7.36
N TRP A 50 -4.77 1.62 8.54
CA TRP A 50 -5.36 0.81 9.61
C TRP A 50 -6.70 1.37 10.09
N GLU A 51 -6.74 2.64 10.51
CA GLU A 51 -7.96 3.27 11.02
C GLU A 51 -9.10 3.27 9.99
N ARG A 52 -8.78 3.40 8.70
CA ARG A 52 -9.77 3.35 7.63
C ARG A 52 -10.21 1.93 7.33
N SER A 53 -9.32 0.94 7.40
CA SER A 53 -9.68 -0.46 7.22
C SER A 53 -10.68 -0.95 8.27
N GLU A 54 -10.57 -0.48 9.52
CA GLU A 54 -11.54 -0.79 10.59
C GLU A 54 -12.96 -0.29 10.29
N ARG A 55 -13.09 0.71 9.40
CA ARG A 55 -14.37 1.30 8.98
C ARG A 55 -14.91 0.69 7.68
N MET A 56 -14.17 -0.22 7.04
CA MET A 56 -14.56 -0.84 5.77
C MET A 56 -15.30 -2.17 6.00
N PRO A 57 -16.57 -2.30 5.58
CA PRO A 57 -17.36 -3.49 5.87
C PRO A 57 -16.96 -4.72 5.03
N VAL A 58 -16.41 -4.51 3.83
CA VAL A 58 -16.11 -5.60 2.89
C VAL A 58 -14.61 -5.93 2.87
N TYR A 59 -13.77 -4.95 2.54
CA TYR A 59 -12.33 -5.18 2.36
C TYR A 59 -11.46 -4.85 3.60
N GLY A 60 -12.07 -4.47 4.73
CA GLY A 60 -11.29 -4.05 5.91
C GLY A 60 -10.27 -5.08 6.40
N ARG A 61 -10.56 -6.37 6.25
CA ARG A 61 -9.64 -7.45 6.65
C ARG A 61 -8.47 -7.67 5.70
N ALA A 62 -8.54 -7.16 4.47
CA ALA A 62 -7.48 -7.35 3.46
C ALA A 62 -6.16 -6.65 3.84
N ILE A 63 -6.18 -5.73 4.81
CA ILE A 63 -4.97 -5.09 5.34
C ILE A 63 -4.00 -6.07 6.03
N LEU A 64 -4.49 -7.26 6.41
CA LEU A 64 -3.69 -8.32 7.00
C LEU A 64 -2.99 -9.19 5.95
N GLU A 65 -3.32 -9.02 4.67
CA GLU A 65 -2.74 -9.78 3.57
C GLU A 65 -1.38 -9.18 3.17
N ILE A 66 -0.41 -10.05 2.91
CA ILE A 66 0.90 -9.62 2.42
C ILE A 66 0.79 -9.39 0.92
N LEU A 67 0.95 -8.14 0.51
CA LEU A 67 0.89 -7.75 -0.90
C LEU A 67 2.19 -8.11 -1.62
N PRO A 68 2.12 -8.47 -2.92
CA PRO A 68 3.31 -8.71 -3.73
C PRO A 68 4.19 -7.44 -3.80
N PRO A 69 5.50 -7.60 -4.03
CA PRO A 69 6.40 -6.45 -4.19
C PRO A 69 5.96 -5.58 -5.37
N VAL A 70 6.18 -4.27 -5.27
CA VAL A 70 5.86 -3.33 -6.35
C VAL A 70 6.74 -3.60 -7.58
N ASP A 71 6.10 -3.77 -8.74
CA ASP A 71 6.79 -3.86 -10.02
C ASP A 71 7.12 -2.45 -10.52
N ARG A 72 8.39 -2.07 -10.36
CA ARG A 72 8.90 -0.76 -10.77
C ARG A 72 8.91 -0.54 -12.29
N ARG A 73 8.74 -1.59 -13.10
CA ARG A 73 8.61 -1.46 -14.56
C ARG A 73 7.32 -0.78 -14.98
N LEU A 74 6.28 -0.80 -14.13
CA LEU A 74 4.97 -0.18 -14.37
C LEU A 74 4.92 1.28 -13.94
N LYS A 75 6.03 1.86 -13.48
CA LYS A 75 6.08 3.26 -13.08
C LYS A 75 5.57 4.16 -14.22
N ASP A 76 4.73 5.13 -13.85
CA ASP A 76 4.10 6.11 -14.74
C ASP A 76 3.13 5.54 -15.78
N SER A 77 2.75 4.27 -15.65
CA SER A 77 1.60 3.68 -16.35
C SER A 77 0.30 3.77 -15.52
N SER A 78 -0.84 3.49 -16.16
CA SER A 78 -2.16 3.53 -15.52
C SER A 78 -2.40 2.30 -14.66
N ALA A 79 -2.54 2.52 -13.34
CA ALA A 79 -2.82 1.43 -12.39
C ALA A 79 -4.11 0.67 -12.72
N TRP A 80 -5.15 1.37 -13.20
CA TRP A 80 -6.44 0.77 -13.50
C TRP A 80 -6.41 -0.09 -14.78
N ILE A 81 -5.68 0.37 -15.81
CA ILE A 81 -5.48 -0.42 -17.03
C ILE A 81 -4.65 -1.67 -16.72
N ASN A 82 -3.63 -1.56 -15.87
CA ASN A 82 -2.81 -2.71 -15.50
C ASN A 82 -3.59 -3.75 -14.68
N GLU A 83 -4.44 -3.30 -13.76
CA GLU A 83 -5.36 -4.15 -12.99
C GLU A 83 -6.28 -4.96 -13.92
N ILE A 84 -6.97 -4.28 -14.84
CA ILE A 84 -7.91 -4.94 -15.78
C ILE A 84 -7.20 -5.96 -16.67
N ASN A 85 -5.94 -5.71 -17.00
CA ASN A 85 -5.12 -6.60 -17.81
C ASN A 85 -4.38 -7.68 -16.97
N GLY A 86 -4.56 -7.72 -15.65
CA GLY A 86 -3.92 -8.69 -14.76
C GLY A 86 -2.39 -8.56 -14.67
N VAL A 87 -1.84 -7.37 -14.96
CA VAL A 87 -0.39 -7.12 -14.99
C VAL A 87 0.18 -6.90 -13.58
N GLY A 88 -0.66 -6.58 -12.60
CA GLY A 88 -0.28 -6.24 -11.23
C GLY A 88 -0.27 -7.40 -10.24
N ASP A 89 -0.90 -8.51 -10.60
CA ASP A 89 -1.32 -9.61 -9.71
C ASP A 89 -0.24 -10.69 -9.58
N GLY A 90 0.81 -10.59 -10.39
CA GLY A 90 1.87 -11.58 -10.50
C GLY A 90 2.85 -11.50 -9.35
N THR A 91 2.69 -12.34 -8.35
CA THR A 91 3.78 -12.72 -7.45
C THR A 91 4.95 -13.24 -8.29
N PRO A 92 6.16 -12.64 -8.24
CA PRO A 92 7.29 -13.08 -9.06
C PRO A 92 7.58 -14.57 -8.88
N ILE A 93 8.08 -15.22 -9.94
CA ILE A 93 8.56 -16.61 -9.85
C ILE A 93 9.66 -16.66 -8.78
N GLY A 94 9.37 -17.34 -7.67
CA GLY A 94 10.23 -17.41 -6.46
C GLY A 94 9.65 -16.76 -5.20
N TRP A 95 8.49 -16.10 -5.27
CA TRP A 95 7.77 -15.52 -4.13
C TRP A 95 6.52 -16.31 -3.71
N ARG A 96 6.36 -17.54 -4.20
CA ARG A 96 5.30 -18.43 -3.72
C ARG A 96 5.70 -18.97 -2.34
N ALA A 97 4.88 -18.70 -1.33
CA ALA A 97 4.99 -19.31 -0.01
C ALA A 97 4.79 -20.83 -0.08
#